data_AF-A0A3B5ZR10-F1
#
_entry.id   AF-A0A3B5ZR10-F1
#
_cell.length_a   1.000
_cell.length_b   1.000
_cell.length_c   1.000
_cell.angle_alpha   90.00
_cell.angle_beta   90.00
_cell.angle_gamma   90.00
#
_symmetry.space_group_name_H-M   'P 1'
#
loop_
_entity.id
_entity.type
_entity.pdbx_description
1 polymer ?
#
loop_
_entity_poly.entity_id
_entity_poly.type
_entity_poly.pdbx_seq_one_letter_code
_entity_poly.pdbx_strand_id
1 'polypeptide(L)'
;MDYSNLRRQITFMKKSFFDQGYLDEQFNQLEELQDESSPNFVEEVVALFLKDSPRLLSNIEQTIGKYPQDFYRLDSLVHQLKGSGSSIGAVRMKNECSVFKAHCNDRNLEGVSMVVHQMPQVTAEDEEGACHSEAEAGVIFSVTAASRASRACRELKEVRR
;
A
#
# COMPACT_ATOMS: atom_id res chain seq x y z
N MET A 1 27.55 3.11 -17.28
CA MET A 1 26.12 3.37 -17.01
C MET A 1 26.00 4.80 -16.51
N ASP A 2 25.00 5.55 -16.99
CA ASP A 2 24.84 6.96 -16.61
C ASP A 2 23.99 7.10 -15.34
N TYR A 3 24.65 6.90 -14.21
CA TYR A 3 24.08 6.93 -12.87
C TYR A 3 23.35 8.24 -12.53
N SER A 4 23.73 9.34 -13.18
CA SER A 4 23.10 10.65 -12.98
C SER A 4 21.65 10.68 -13.49
N ASN A 5 21.42 10.10 -14.67
CA ASN A 5 20.10 10.00 -15.30
C ASN A 5 19.18 9.05 -14.53
N LEU A 6 19.72 7.92 -14.06
CA LEU A 6 18.94 6.96 -13.27
C LEU A 6 18.47 7.57 -11.93
N ARG A 7 19.36 8.28 -11.20
CA ARG A 7 18.98 8.99 -9.96
C ARG A 7 17.87 10.00 -10.19
N ARG A 8 17.97 10.77 -11.28
CA ARG A 8 16.98 11.79 -11.63
C ARG A 8 15.63 11.14 -11.93
N GLN A 9 15.63 10.04 -12.69
CA GLN A 9 14.40 9.30 -13.00
C GLN A 9 13.75 8.74 -11.73
N ILE A 10 14.53 8.12 -10.85
CA ILE A 10 14.09 7.61 -9.55
C ILE A 10 13.45 8.71 -8.69
N THR A 11 14.14 9.84 -8.58
CA THR A 11 13.66 10.98 -7.79
C THR A 11 12.36 11.54 -8.37
N PHE A 12 12.26 11.61 -9.70
CA PHE A 12 11.06 12.05 -10.39
C PHE A 12 9.88 11.09 -10.20
N MET A 13 10.10 9.78 -10.33
CA MET A 13 9.06 8.77 -10.08
C MET A 13 8.54 8.86 -8.65
N LYS A 14 9.44 8.90 -7.65
CA LYS A 14 9.05 9.06 -6.25
C LYS A 14 8.22 10.32 -6.05
N LYS A 15 8.69 11.47 -6.53
CA LYS A 15 7.97 12.75 -6.43
C LYS A 15 6.58 12.66 -7.06
N SER A 16 6.46 12.01 -8.21
CA SER A 16 5.16 11.79 -8.87
C SER A 16 4.17 11.03 -7.98
N PHE A 17 4.63 10.07 -7.17
CA PHE A 17 3.74 9.36 -6.23
C PHE A 17 3.24 10.23 -5.09
N PHE A 18 4.06 11.18 -4.60
CA PHE A 18 3.62 12.19 -3.63
C PHE A 18 2.67 13.20 -4.26
N ASP A 19 3.01 13.71 -5.45
CA ASP A 19 2.20 14.72 -6.15
C ASP A 19 0.82 14.15 -6.56
N GLN A 20 0.72 12.85 -6.84
CA GLN A 20 -0.54 12.13 -7.08
C GLN A 20 -1.26 11.68 -5.80
N GLY A 21 -0.67 11.90 -4.62
CA GLY A 21 -1.28 11.56 -3.33
C GLY A 21 -1.32 10.07 -3.00
N TYR A 22 -0.44 9.25 -3.60
CA TYR A 22 -0.32 7.83 -3.22
C TYR A 22 0.48 7.65 -1.94
N LEU A 23 1.48 8.50 -1.73
CA LEU A 23 2.36 8.50 -0.56
C LEU A 23 2.26 9.81 0.21
N ASP A 24 2.33 9.73 1.53
CA ASP A 24 2.49 10.87 2.42
C ASP A 24 3.87 10.88 3.11
N GLU A 25 4.08 11.90 3.94
CA GLU A 25 5.34 12.14 4.66
C GLU A 25 5.81 10.94 5.50
N GLN A 26 4.92 10.02 5.89
CA GLN A 26 5.31 8.83 6.63
C GLN A 26 6.28 7.94 5.82
N PHE A 27 6.16 7.93 4.50
CA PHE A 27 7.10 7.21 3.63
C PHE A 27 8.51 7.82 3.69
N ASN A 28 8.62 9.16 3.74
CA ASN A 28 9.92 9.81 3.90
C ASN A 28 10.53 9.49 5.28
N GLN A 29 9.72 9.42 6.33
CA GLN A 29 10.18 9.02 7.66
C GLN A 29 10.72 7.58 7.67
N LEU A 30 10.10 6.65 6.91
CA LEU A 30 10.64 5.30 6.75
C LEU A 30 12.00 5.30 6.05
N GLU A 31 12.21 6.14 5.04
CA GLU A 31 13.51 6.26 4.38
C GLU A 31 14.59 6.84 5.28
N GLU A 32 14.23 7.78 6.17
CA GLU A 32 15.15 8.35 7.16
C GLU A 32 15.66 7.30 8.17
N LEU A 33 14.87 6.25 8.43
CA LEU A 33 15.26 5.14 9.30
C LEU A 33 16.21 4.14 8.62
N GLN A 34 16.34 4.18 7.29
CA GLN A 34 17.17 3.22 6.55
C GLN A 34 18.64 3.64 6.52
N ASP A 35 19.53 2.85 7.14
CA ASP A 35 20.96 3.16 7.29
C ASP A 35 21.90 2.03 6.83
N GLU A 36 23.22 2.20 7.00
CA GLU A 36 24.25 1.21 6.59
C GLU A 36 24.07 -0.15 7.27
N SER A 37 23.48 -0.18 8.47
CA SER A 37 23.17 -1.42 9.20
C SER A 37 21.90 -2.11 8.71
N SER A 38 21.00 -1.37 8.06
CA SER A 38 19.66 -1.82 7.64
C SER A 38 19.32 -1.38 6.20
N PRO A 39 20.12 -1.77 5.18
CA PRO A 39 20.02 -1.23 3.82
C PRO A 39 18.71 -1.54 3.09
N ASN A 40 17.93 -2.52 3.53
CA ASN A 40 16.68 -2.94 2.92
C ASN A 40 15.44 -2.62 3.77
N PHE A 41 15.57 -1.83 4.84
CA PHE A 41 14.48 -1.59 5.79
C PHE A 41 13.17 -1.15 5.11
N VAL A 42 13.20 -0.16 4.22
CA VAL A 42 11.98 0.31 3.52
C VAL A 42 11.39 -0.79 2.64
N GLU A 43 12.23 -1.60 1.99
CA GLU A 43 11.80 -2.73 1.16
C GLU A 43 11.15 -3.82 2.01
N GLU A 44 11.71 -4.15 3.16
CA GLU A 44 11.17 -5.15 4.08
C GLU A 44 9.83 -4.71 4.67
N VAL A 45 9.70 -3.44 5.09
CA VAL A 45 8.44 -2.90 5.64
C VAL A 45 7.35 -2.86 4.56
N VAL A 46 7.70 -2.45 3.34
CA VAL A 46 6.77 -2.47 2.21
C VAL A 46 6.39 -3.91 1.83
N ALA A 47 7.35 -4.83 1.75
CA ALA A 47 7.08 -6.23 1.45
C ALA A 47 6.17 -6.87 2.50
N LEU A 48 6.33 -6.51 3.79
CA LEU A 48 5.45 -6.95 4.86
C LEU A 48 4.01 -6.45 4.64
N PHE A 49 3.84 -5.16 4.33
CA PHE A 49 2.52 -4.61 3.98
C PHE A 49 1.87 -5.39 2.84
N LEU A 50 2.62 -5.62 1.75
CA LEU A 50 2.14 -6.34 0.56
C LEU A 50 1.81 -7.81 0.82
N LYS A 51 2.48 -8.43 1.77
CA LYS A 51 2.22 -9.80 2.20
C LYS A 51 0.97 -9.90 3.07
N ASP A 52 0.75 -8.93 3.93
CA ASP A 52 -0.34 -8.95 4.91
C ASP A 52 -1.67 -8.41 4.35
N SER A 53 -1.61 -7.42 3.45
CA SER A 53 -2.80 -6.77 2.90
C SER A 53 -3.77 -7.71 2.16
N PRO A 54 -3.34 -8.65 1.29
CA PRO A 54 -4.26 -9.57 0.59
C PRO A 54 -5.03 -10.44 1.56
N ARG A 55 -4.33 -10.96 2.57
CA ARG A 55 -4.92 -11.81 3.61
C ARG A 55 -5.93 -11.00 4.44
N LEU A 56 -5.64 -9.76 4.77
CA LEU A 56 -6.58 -8.90 5.50
C LEU A 56 -7.83 -8.60 4.67
N LEU A 57 -7.67 -8.21 3.40
CA LEU A 57 -8.78 -7.95 2.47
C LEU A 57 -9.68 -9.19 2.29
N SER A 58 -9.09 -10.36 2.03
CA SER A 58 -9.85 -11.61 1.91
C SER A 58 -10.62 -11.96 3.20
N ASN A 59 -10.02 -11.74 4.38
CA ASN A 59 -10.73 -11.94 5.65
C ASN A 59 -11.88 -10.95 5.84
N ILE A 60 -11.75 -9.71 5.37
CA ILE A 60 -12.81 -8.70 5.39
C ILE A 60 -13.97 -9.16 4.50
N GLU A 61 -13.70 -9.52 3.25
CA GLU A 61 -14.69 -10.04 2.29
C GLU A 61 -15.47 -11.24 2.83
N GLN A 62 -14.74 -12.23 3.36
CA GLN A 62 -15.36 -13.41 3.98
C GLN A 62 -16.22 -13.06 5.20
N THR A 63 -15.85 -12.03 5.96
CA THR A 63 -16.62 -11.62 7.14
C THR A 63 -17.88 -10.84 6.72
N ILE A 64 -17.81 -10.05 5.64
CA ILE A 64 -18.98 -9.37 5.04
C ILE A 64 -19.97 -10.39 4.48
N GLY A 65 -19.50 -11.48 3.86
CA GLY A 65 -20.36 -12.51 3.27
C GLY A 65 -21.07 -13.44 4.27
N LYS A 66 -20.73 -13.37 5.57
CA LYS A 66 -21.31 -14.24 6.61
C LYS A 66 -22.46 -13.56 7.35
N TYR A 67 -23.51 -14.33 7.64
CA TYR A 67 -24.63 -13.91 8.47
C TYR A 67 -24.71 -14.75 9.77
N PRO A 68 -24.92 -14.12 10.93
CA PRO A 68 -24.98 -12.67 11.17
C PRO A 68 -23.61 -12.00 11.02
N GLN A 69 -23.57 -10.76 10.52
CA GLN A 69 -22.32 -10.03 10.35
C GLN A 69 -21.68 -9.66 11.69
N ASP A 70 -20.39 -9.98 11.79
CA ASP A 70 -19.55 -9.64 12.93
C ASP A 70 -18.83 -8.31 12.68
N PHE A 71 -19.52 -7.20 13.00
CA PHE A 71 -18.97 -5.86 12.86
C PHE A 71 -17.76 -5.59 13.77
N TYR A 72 -17.63 -6.31 14.89
CA TYR A 72 -16.46 -6.18 15.77
C TYR A 72 -15.21 -6.76 15.08
N ARG A 73 -15.35 -7.92 14.46
CA ARG A 73 -14.29 -8.52 13.66
C ARG A 73 -13.96 -7.67 12.42
N LEU A 74 -14.96 -7.10 11.75
CA LEU A 74 -14.72 -6.17 10.64
C LEU A 74 -13.92 -4.94 11.07
N ASP A 75 -14.28 -4.31 12.19
CA ASP A 75 -13.55 -3.14 12.71
C ASP A 75 -12.10 -3.50 13.04
N SER A 76 -11.86 -4.66 13.66
CA SER A 76 -10.50 -5.13 13.97
C SER A 76 -9.66 -5.36 12.71
N LEU A 77 -10.22 -6.01 11.69
CA LEU A 77 -9.51 -6.27 10.43
C LEU A 77 -9.18 -4.97 9.69
N VAL A 78 -10.11 -4.03 9.62
CA VAL A 78 -9.89 -2.74 8.95
C VAL A 78 -8.97 -1.84 9.75
N HIS A 79 -9.01 -1.90 11.08
CA HIS A 79 -8.05 -1.19 11.91
C HIS A 79 -6.61 -1.69 11.66
N GLN A 80 -6.42 -3.01 11.56
CA GLN A 80 -5.12 -3.60 11.21
C GLN A 80 -4.66 -3.18 9.81
N LEU A 81 -5.54 -3.24 8.81
CA LEU A 81 -5.23 -2.83 7.44
C LEU A 81 -4.88 -1.33 7.37
N LYS A 82 -5.63 -0.49 8.09
CA LYS A 82 -5.33 0.95 8.23
C LYS A 82 -3.98 1.20 8.87
N GLY A 83 -3.67 0.49 9.96
CA GLY A 83 -2.39 0.61 10.67
C GLY A 83 -1.22 0.25 9.76
N SER A 84 -1.34 -0.88 9.06
CA SER A 84 -0.34 -1.35 8.09
C SER A 84 -0.19 -0.39 6.90
N GLY A 85 -1.27 0.15 6.34
CA GLY A 85 -1.20 1.17 5.28
C GLY A 85 -0.63 2.50 5.79
N SER A 86 -0.94 2.87 7.03
CA SER A 86 -0.40 4.10 7.63
C SER A 86 1.10 3.98 7.87
N SER A 87 1.62 2.83 8.31
CA SER A 87 3.05 2.68 8.61
C SER A 87 3.96 2.89 7.39
N ILE A 88 3.45 2.63 6.18
CA ILE A 88 4.15 2.87 4.90
C ILE A 88 3.76 4.17 4.19
N GLY A 89 2.89 4.98 4.78
CA GLY A 89 2.39 6.21 4.15
C GLY A 89 1.48 5.98 2.95
N ALA A 90 0.82 4.82 2.83
CA ALA A 90 -0.13 4.52 1.77
C ALA A 90 -1.45 5.27 1.99
N VAL A 91 -1.55 6.48 1.43
CA VAL A 91 -2.63 7.44 1.68
C VAL A 91 -3.99 6.89 1.30
N ARG A 92 -4.14 6.36 0.08
CA ARG A 92 -5.43 5.84 -0.40
C ARG A 92 -5.93 4.70 0.47
N MET A 93 -5.07 3.74 0.85
CA MET A 93 -5.45 2.64 1.74
C MET A 93 -5.95 3.17 3.10
N LYS A 94 -5.24 4.13 3.71
CA LYS A 94 -5.62 4.77 4.96
C LYS A 94 -6.99 5.47 4.87
N ASN A 95 -7.25 6.13 3.74
CA ASN A 95 -8.50 6.85 3.49
C ASN A 95 -9.67 5.89 3.31
N GLU A 96 -9.53 4.87 2.47
CA GLU A 96 -10.56 3.85 2.27
C GLU A 96 -10.90 3.13 3.58
N CYS A 97 -9.90 2.75 4.38
CA CYS A 97 -10.16 2.16 5.70
C CYS A 97 -10.94 3.10 6.64
N SER A 98 -10.77 4.42 6.50
CA SER A 98 -11.49 5.40 7.31
C SER A 98 -12.95 5.53 6.87
N VAL A 99 -13.22 5.49 5.56
CA VAL A 99 -14.58 5.45 5.00
C VAL A 99 -15.28 4.14 5.37
N PHE A 100 -14.57 3.01 5.24
CA PHE A 100 -15.07 1.70 5.66
C PHE A 100 -15.53 1.71 7.12
N LYS A 101 -14.70 2.24 8.03
CA LYS A 101 -15.02 2.30 9.46
C LYS A 101 -16.29 3.12 9.72
N ALA A 102 -16.52 4.19 8.98
CA ALA A 102 -17.77 4.96 9.07
C ALA A 102 -18.98 4.09 8.67
N HIS A 103 -18.91 3.40 7.53
CA HIS A 103 -19.98 2.49 7.11
C HIS A 103 -20.21 1.32 8.08
N CYS A 104 -19.17 0.79 8.72
CA CYS A 104 -19.34 -0.21 9.78
C CYS A 104 -20.08 0.34 11.00
N ASN A 105 -19.78 1.56 11.43
CA ASN A 105 -20.48 2.21 12.55
C ASN A 105 -21.96 2.44 12.22
N ASP A 106 -22.27 2.81 10.98
CA ASP A 106 -23.63 3.01 10.49
C ASP A 106 -24.37 1.69 10.15
N ARG A 107 -23.69 0.54 10.29
CA ARG A 107 -24.16 -0.78 9.85
C ARG A 107 -24.58 -0.84 8.38
N ASN A 108 -23.96 -0.02 7.54
CA ASN A 108 -24.19 0.02 6.10
C ASN A 108 -23.33 -1.03 5.39
N LEU A 109 -23.87 -2.24 5.23
CA LEU A 109 -23.18 -3.35 4.56
C LEU A 109 -22.88 -3.10 3.08
N GLU A 110 -23.75 -2.36 2.39
CA GLU A 110 -23.56 -2.01 0.98
C GLU A 110 -22.37 -1.06 0.82
N GLY A 111 -22.29 -0.01 1.65
CA GLY A 111 -21.15 0.90 1.70
C GLY A 111 -19.86 0.19 2.08
N VAL A 112 -19.91 -0.73 3.05
CA VAL A 112 -18.79 -1.59 3.43
C VAL A 112 -18.31 -2.44 2.23
N SER A 113 -19.21 -3.07 1.49
CA SER A 113 -18.86 -3.88 0.32
C SER A 113 -18.28 -3.05 -0.82
N MET A 114 -18.83 -1.86 -1.08
CA MET A 114 -18.32 -0.93 -2.07
C MET A 114 -16.88 -0.50 -1.79
N VAL A 115 -16.57 -0.15 -0.54
CA VAL A 115 -15.21 0.29 -0.17
C VAL A 115 -14.20 -0.84 -0.38
N VAL A 116 -14.56 -2.10 -0.07
CA VAL A 116 -13.68 -3.26 -0.30
C VAL A 116 -13.41 -3.49 -1.78
N HIS A 117 -14.40 -3.26 -2.65
CA HIS A 117 -14.19 -3.35 -4.10
C HIS A 117 -13.33 -2.20 -4.64
N GLN A 118 -13.34 -1.03 -4.00
CA GLN A 118 -12.51 0.12 -4.39
C GLN A 118 -11.09 0.07 -3.81
N MET A 119 -10.87 -0.80 -2.82
CA MET A 119 -9.54 -1.07 -2.29
C MET A 119 -8.75 -1.86 -3.33
N PRO A 120 -7.48 -1.49 -3.58
CA PRO A 120 -6.63 -2.19 -4.54
C PRO A 120 -6.43 -3.63 -4.06
N GLN A 121 -6.99 -4.57 -4.82
CA GLN A 121 -6.89 -5.99 -4.56
C GLN A 121 -5.52 -6.50 -5.02
N VAL A 122 -4.94 -7.41 -4.25
CA VAL A 122 -3.80 -8.20 -4.73
C VAL A 122 -4.39 -9.43 -5.39
N THR A 123 -4.68 -9.31 -6.68
CA THR A 123 -4.85 -10.51 -7.49
C THR A 123 -3.50 -11.21 -7.53
N ALA A 124 -3.39 -12.33 -6.82
CA ALA A 124 -2.37 -13.31 -7.16
C ALA A 124 -2.56 -13.61 -8.65
N GLU A 125 -1.50 -13.47 -9.44
CA GLU A 125 -1.51 -13.84 -10.85
C GLU A 125 -1.74 -15.36 -10.94
N ASP A 126 -3.00 -15.77 -10.94
CA ASP A 126 -3.41 -16.99 -11.60
C ASP A 126 -3.75 -16.56 -13.04
N GLU A 127 -2.88 -16.92 -13.97
CA GLU A 127 -3.10 -16.71 -15.39
C GLU A 127 -4.42 -17.36 -15.83
N GLU A 128 -5.39 -16.56 -16.26
CA GLU A 128 -6.06 -16.68 -17.56
C GLU A 128 -7.16 -15.62 -17.70
N GLY A 129 -6.93 -14.68 -18.64
CA GLY A 129 -7.99 -14.04 -19.41
C GLY A 129 -9.07 -13.24 -18.66
N ALA A 130 -8.72 -12.07 -18.15
CA ALA A 130 -9.72 -11.01 -17.95
C ALA A 130 -9.10 -9.63 -18.19
N CYS A 131 -9.66 -8.91 -19.17
CA CYS A 131 -9.43 -7.47 -19.35
C CYS A 131 -9.93 -6.72 -18.13
N HIS A 132 -9.09 -6.54 -17.11
CA HIS A 132 -9.30 -5.55 -16.08
C HIS A 132 -8.41 -4.35 -16.38
N SER A 133 -9.06 -3.22 -16.63
CA SER A 133 -8.46 -1.91 -16.83
C SER A 133 -7.34 -1.64 -15.83
N GLU A 134 -6.19 -1.19 -16.32
CA GLU A 134 -4.93 -0.88 -15.62
C GLU A 134 -5.05 0.12 -14.43
N ALA A 135 -6.25 0.56 -14.07
CA ALA A 135 -6.50 1.57 -13.04
C ALA A 135 -6.56 1.01 -11.60
N GLU A 136 -6.74 -0.29 -11.40
CA GLU A 136 -7.09 -0.87 -10.08
C GLU A 136 -5.88 -1.31 -9.23
N ALA A 137 -4.70 -1.55 -9.82
CA ALA A 137 -3.49 -1.97 -9.09
C ALA A 137 -2.68 -0.81 -8.44
N GLY A 138 -3.22 0.41 -8.47
CA GLY A 138 -2.46 1.66 -8.35
C GLY A 138 -1.64 1.85 -7.07
N VAL A 139 -2.16 1.49 -5.89
CA VAL A 139 -1.47 1.81 -4.60
C VAL A 139 -0.33 0.84 -4.34
N ILE A 140 -0.57 -0.46 -4.50
CA ILE A 140 0.41 -1.51 -4.20
C ILE A 140 1.60 -1.43 -5.15
N PHE A 141 1.32 -1.22 -6.44
CA PHE A 141 2.37 -1.00 -7.43
C PHE A 141 3.16 0.29 -7.14
N SER A 142 2.48 1.38 -6.78
CA SER A 142 3.14 2.67 -6.48
C SER A 142 4.03 2.61 -5.24
N VAL A 143 3.58 1.97 -4.14
CA VAL A 143 4.39 1.82 -2.92
C VAL A 143 5.61 0.94 -3.20
N THR A 144 5.44 -0.16 -3.94
CA THR A 144 6.54 -1.05 -4.33
C THR A 144 7.58 -0.32 -5.19
N ALA A 145 7.09 0.44 -6.19
CA ALA A 145 7.93 1.24 -7.06
C ALA A 145 8.68 2.33 -6.28
N ALA A 146 8.02 2.98 -5.31
CA ALA A 146 8.63 4.00 -4.46
C ALA A 146 9.71 3.42 -3.55
N SER A 147 9.49 2.23 -2.99
CA SER A 147 10.49 1.53 -2.16
C SER A 147 11.75 1.19 -2.95
N ARG A 148 11.59 0.60 -4.15
CA ARG A 148 12.71 0.32 -5.07
C ARG A 148 13.44 1.59 -5.51
N ALA A 149 12.69 2.66 -5.77
CA ALA A 149 13.24 3.97 -6.08
C ALA A 149 14.14 4.47 -4.93
N SER A 150 13.66 4.39 -3.70
CA SER A 150 14.37 4.85 -2.50
C SER A 150 15.70 4.12 -2.30
N ARG A 151 15.70 2.79 -2.41
CA ARG A 151 16.90 1.94 -2.34
C ARG A 151 17.92 2.31 -3.40
N ALA A 152 17.49 2.39 -4.66
CA ALA A 152 18.38 2.72 -5.76
C ALA A 152 18.98 4.12 -5.61
N CYS A 153 18.22 5.09 -5.10
CA CYS A 153 18.74 6.44 -4.80
C CYS A 153 19.89 6.44 -3.79
N ARG A 154 19.89 5.49 -2.84
CA ARG A 154 20.91 5.36 -1.81
C ARG A 154 22.15 4.62 -2.29
N GLU A 155 22.00 3.49 -2.99
CA GLU A 155 23.14 2.79 -3.61
C GLU A 155 23.96 3.75 -4.49
N LEU A 156 23.29 4.70 -5.13
CA LEU A 156 23.91 5.75 -5.95
C LEU A 156 24.57 6.88 -5.15
N LYS A 157 24.30 7.01 -3.85
CA LYS A 157 25.01 7.90 -2.93
C LYS A 157 26.27 7.22 -2.37
N GLU A 158 26.21 5.93 -2.04
CA GLU A 158 27.34 5.14 -1.50
C GLU A 158 28.50 5.00 -2.48
N VAL A 159 28.23 4.77 -3.77
CA VAL A 159 29.27 4.64 -4.82
C VAL A 159 30.09 5.93 -5.04
N ARG A 160 29.69 7.06 -4.41
CA ARG A 160 30.36 8.36 -4.52
C ARG A 160 31.29 8.69 -3.35
N ARG A 161 31.42 7.79 -2.35
CA ARG A 161 32.41 7.86 -1.27
C ARG A 161 33.58 6.94 -1.56
#